data_AF-A0A7J5ERU8-F1
#
_entry.id   AF-A0A7J5ERU8-F1
#
_cell.length_a   1.000
_cell.length_b   1.000
_cell.length_c   1.000
_cell.angle_alpha   90.00
_cell.angle_beta   90.00
_cell.angle_gamma   90.00
#
_symmetry.space_group_name_H-M   'P 1'
#
loop_
_entity.id
_entity.type
_entity.pdbx_description
1 polymer ?
#
loop_
_entity_poly.entity_id
_entity_poly.type
_entity_poly.pdbx_seq_one_letter_code
_entity_poly.pdbx_strand_id
1 'polypeptide(L)'
;MKVFTGGAGDRPERVLSELGPGACIGEMAVFDAAPRSATVRAVERTRALTLPGADFKGLLSERPEMSQVIIAELVRRMRGLMAK
;
A
#
# COMPACT_ATOMS: atom_id res chain seq x y z
N MET A 1 10.34 -2.33 4.43
CA MET A 1 9.77 -0.95 4.52
C MET A 1 8.78 -0.87 5.68
N LYS A 2 8.47 0.32 6.19
CA LYS A 2 7.42 0.53 7.20
C LYS A 2 6.40 1.57 6.73
N VAL A 3 5.14 1.37 7.12
CA VAL A 3 4.00 2.23 6.80
C VAL A 3 3.62 3.05 8.04
N PHE A 4 3.49 4.36 7.87
CA PHE A 4 3.26 5.33 8.93
C PHE A 4 2.03 6.19 8.62
N THR A 5 1.28 6.54 9.67
CA THR A 5 0.25 7.58 9.63
C THR A 5 0.58 8.67 10.66
N GLY A 6 0.13 9.91 10.41
CA GLY A 6 0.49 11.08 11.22
C GLY A 6 1.72 11.81 10.69
N GLY A 7 2.33 12.67 11.52
CA GLY A 7 3.51 13.45 11.16
C GLY A 7 3.26 14.79 10.46
N ALA A 8 2.00 15.18 10.24
CA ALA A 8 1.64 16.54 9.85
C ALA A 8 1.23 17.35 11.10
N GLY A 9 2.06 18.31 11.49
CA GLY A 9 1.86 19.09 12.73
C GLY A 9 2.15 18.26 13.98
N ASP A 10 1.32 18.42 15.01
CA ASP A 10 1.55 17.87 16.36
C ASP A 10 1.07 16.41 16.55
N ARG A 11 0.68 15.73 15.46
CA ARG A 11 0.19 14.34 15.53
C ARG A 11 1.36 13.35 15.50
N PRO A 12 1.53 12.50 16.55
CA PRO A 12 2.64 11.55 16.62
C PRO A 12 2.58 10.54 15.47
N GLU A 13 3.75 10.20 14.89
CA GLU A 13 3.85 9.14 13.89
C GLU A 13 3.48 7.78 14.53
N ARG A 14 2.58 7.04 13.87
CA ARG A 14 2.20 5.67 14.28
C ARG A 14 2.54 4.68 13.18
N VAL A 15 3.25 3.60 13.54
CA VAL A 15 3.52 2.47 12.64
C VAL A 15 2.25 1.64 12.46
N LEU A 16 1.77 1.58 11.22
CA LEU A 16 0.60 0.79 10.81
C LEU A 16 0.98 -0.64 10.42
N SER A 17 2.08 -0.81 9.68
CA SER A 17 2.46 -2.10 9.12
C SER A 17 3.95 -2.14 8.72
N GLU A 18 4.49 -3.35 8.66
CA GLU A 18 5.81 -3.63 8.10
C GLU A 18 5.65 -4.41 6.78
N LEU A 19 6.44 -4.04 5.78
CA LEU A 19 6.34 -4.57 4.43
C LEU A 19 7.67 -5.19 4.01
N GLY A 20 7.62 -6.43 3.56
CA GLY A 20 8.76 -7.19 3.04
C GLY A 20 8.79 -7.29 1.51
N PRO A 21 9.69 -8.11 0.96
CA PRO A 21 9.75 -8.41 -0.46
C PRO A 21 8.39 -8.90 -1.01
N GLY A 22 8.03 -8.47 -2.21
CA GLY A 22 6.76 -8.82 -2.86
C GLY A 22 5.56 -7.97 -2.43
N ALA A 23 5.70 -7.11 -1.42
CA ALA A 23 4.63 -6.20 -1.03
C ALA A 23 4.36 -5.14 -2.12
N CYS A 24 3.09 -4.97 -2.49
CA CYS A 24 2.62 -3.86 -3.34
C CYS A 24 2.33 -2.62 -2.49
N ILE A 25 2.64 -1.41 -2.94
CA ILE A 25 2.35 -0.18 -2.18
C ILE A 25 1.75 0.90 -3.07
N GLY A 26 0.91 1.75 -2.48
CA GLY A 26 0.28 2.85 -3.20
C GLY A 26 -0.82 2.40 -4.16
N GLU A 27 -1.22 1.12 -4.09
CA GLU A 27 -2.26 0.50 -4.91
C GLU A 27 -3.64 1.09 -4.60
N MET A 28 -3.90 1.46 -3.35
CA MET A 28 -5.18 2.03 -2.91
C MET A 28 -5.59 3.24 -3.74
N ALA A 29 -4.62 4.13 -4.01
CA ALA A 29 -4.85 5.36 -4.78
C ALA A 29 -5.29 5.09 -6.23
N VAL A 30 -5.07 3.88 -6.76
CA VAL A 30 -5.56 3.50 -8.09
C VAL A 30 -7.04 3.09 -8.04
N PHE A 31 -7.54 2.60 -6.90
CA PHE A 31 -8.92 2.15 -6.73
C PHE A 31 -9.88 3.25 -6.27
N ASP A 32 -9.47 4.09 -5.32
CA ASP A 32 -10.36 5.06 -4.66
C ASP A 32 -10.13 6.52 -5.09
N ALA A 33 -9.08 6.78 -5.89
CA ALA A 33 -8.63 8.13 -6.28
C ALA A 33 -8.47 9.11 -5.10
N ALA A 34 -8.29 8.61 -3.88
CA ALA A 34 -8.13 9.40 -2.68
C ALA A 34 -6.66 9.85 -2.50
N PRO A 35 -6.39 10.90 -1.70
CA PRO A 35 -5.04 11.24 -1.28
C PRO A 35 -4.32 10.04 -0.65
N ARG A 36 -2.97 10.07 -0.64
CA ARG A 36 -2.16 9.00 -0.03
C ARG A 36 -2.62 8.76 1.42
N SER A 37 -3.02 7.51 1.71
CA SER A 37 -3.54 7.10 3.02
C SER A 37 -2.48 7.05 4.12
N ALA A 38 -1.22 6.91 3.75
CA ALA A 38 -0.09 6.75 4.64
C ALA A 38 1.24 7.07 3.95
N THR A 39 2.27 7.31 4.75
CA THR A 39 3.66 7.45 4.31
C THR A 39 4.36 6.09 4.37
N VAL A 40 5.13 5.74 3.35
CA VAL A 40 5.98 4.54 3.35
C VAL A 40 7.43 4.97 3.42
N ARG A 41 8.19 4.43 4.38
CA ARG A 41 9.63 4.70 4.54
C ARG A 41 10.43 3.41 4.40
N ALA A 42 11.48 3.45 3.59
CA ALA A 42 12.47 2.38 3.59
C ALA A 42 13.24 2.39 4.90
N VAL A 43 13.41 1.23 5.53
CA VAL A 43 14.16 1.07 6.80
C VAL A 43 15.53 0.46 6.58
N GLU A 44 15.80 0.04 5.34
CA GLU A 44 17.04 -0.55 4.86
C GLU A 44 17.16 -0.28 3.36
N ARG A 45 18.32 -0.57 2.76
CA ARG A 45 18.52 -0.45 1.30
C ARG A 45 17.49 -1.32 0.59
N THR A 46 16.62 -0.68 -0.19
CA THR A 46 15.48 -1.36 -0.82
C THR A 46 15.49 -1.11 -2.33
N ARG A 47 15.17 -2.14 -3.12
CA ARG A 47 14.80 -2.00 -4.54
C ARG A 47 13.30 -2.20 -4.68
N ALA A 48 12.65 -1.31 -5.42
CA ALA A 48 11.24 -1.40 -5.75
C ALA A 48 11.06 -1.30 -7.26
N LEU A 49 10.00 -1.92 -7.77
CA LEU A 49 9.53 -1.73 -9.13
C LEU A 49 8.42 -0.69 -9.12
N THR A 50 8.47 0.25 -10.06
CA THR A 50 7.44 1.26 -10.23
C THR A 50 6.54 0.86 -11.38
N LEU A 51 5.24 0.90 -11.15
CA LEU A 51 4.22 0.69 -12.16
C LEU A 51 3.27 1.89 -12.16
N PRO A 52 3.14 2.62 -13.28
CA PRO A 52 2.18 3.72 -13.39
C PRO A 52 0.75 3.26 -13.09
N GLY A 53 -0.04 4.12 -12.44
CA GLY A 53 -1.41 3.76 -12.03
C GLY A 53 -2.33 3.42 -13.20
N ALA A 54 -2.14 4.07 -14.35
CA ALA A 54 -2.88 3.76 -15.58
C ALA A 54 -2.58 2.34 -16.08
N ASP A 55 -1.30 1.95 -16.12
CA ASP A 55 -0.87 0.62 -16.54
C ASP A 55 -1.35 -0.44 -15.56
N PHE A 56 -1.29 -0.16 -14.26
CA PHE A 56 -1.84 -1.06 -13.23
C PHE A 56 -3.34 -1.28 -13.42
N LYS A 57 -4.12 -0.22 -13.69
CA LYS A 57 -5.56 -0.32 -13.96
C LYS A 57 -5.87 -1.12 -15.23
N GLY A 58 -5.04 -0.96 -16.28
CA GLY A 58 -5.11 -1.78 -17.49
C GLY A 58 -4.89 -3.27 -17.18
N LEU A 59 -3.82 -3.59 -16.44
CA LEU A 59 -3.51 -4.97 -16.05
C LEU A 59 -4.60 -5.62 -15.19
N LEU A 60 -5.21 -4.88 -14.27
CA LEU A 60 -6.34 -5.40 -13.47
C LEU A 60 -7.56 -5.74 -14.32
N SER A 61 -7.75 -5.01 -15.42
CA SER A 61 -8.86 -5.22 -16.36
C SER A 61 -8.59 -6.39 -17.31
N GLU A 62 -7.33 -6.55 -17.74
CA GLU A 62 -6.90 -7.64 -18.61
C GLU A 62 -6.70 -8.98 -17.87
N ARG A 63 -6.38 -8.95 -16.58
CA ARG A 63 -6.04 -10.12 -15.76
C ARG A 63 -6.78 -10.11 -14.43
N PRO A 64 -8.04 -10.58 -14.39
CA PRO A 64 -8.86 -10.59 -13.17
C PRO A 64 -8.23 -11.32 -11.97
N GLU A 65 -7.35 -12.29 -12.22
CA GLU A 65 -6.62 -13.01 -11.17
C GLU A 65 -5.70 -12.08 -10.38
N MET A 66 -5.14 -11.04 -11.01
CA MET A 66 -4.35 -10.02 -10.31
C MET A 66 -5.21 -9.23 -9.33
N SER A 67 -6.46 -8.94 -9.68
CA SER A 67 -7.40 -8.25 -8.78
C SER A 67 -7.63 -9.05 -7.51
N GLN A 68 -7.72 -10.38 -7.60
CA GLN A 68 -7.88 -11.25 -6.42
C GLN A 68 -6.68 -11.15 -5.46
N VAL A 69 -5.45 -11.11 -6.00
CA VAL A 69 -4.23 -10.94 -5.20
C VAL A 69 -4.23 -9.60 -4.47
N ILE A 70 -4.62 -8.53 -5.17
CA ILE A 70 -4.67 -7.19 -4.58
C ILE A 70 -5.76 -7.07 -3.53
N ILE A 71 -6.95 -7.63 -3.77
CA ILE A 71 -8.04 -7.68 -2.80
C ILE A 71 -7.59 -8.44 -1.54
N ALA A 72 -6.96 -9.61 -1.69
CA ALA A 72 -6.46 -10.38 -0.55
C ALA A 72 -5.45 -9.58 0.30
N GLU A 73 -4.56 -8.82 -0.35
CA GLU A 73 -3.60 -7.94 0.32
C GLU A 73 -4.29 -6.77 1.05
N LEU A 74 -5.28 -6.11 0.42
CA LEU A 74 -6.07 -5.05 1.04
C LEU A 74 -6.83 -5.56 2.28
N VAL A 75 -7.45 -6.74 2.19
CA VAL A 75 -8.15 -7.36 3.32
C VAL A 75 -7.16 -7.71 4.45
N ARG A 76 -5.96 -8.21 4.11
CA ARG A 76 -4.89 -8.47 5.11
C ARG A 76 -4.49 -7.19 5.84
N ARG A 77 -4.34 -6.07 5.13
CA ARG A 77 -4.05 -4.75 5.73
C ARG A 77 -5.16 -4.28 6.64
N MET A 78 -6.41 -4.35 6.18
CA MET A 78 -7.57 -3.96 6.98
C MET A 78 -7.64 -4.73 8.30
N ARG A 79 -7.46 -6.07 8.27
CA ARG A 79 -7.41 -6.88 9.49
C ARG A 79 -6.27 -6.47 10.44
N GLY A 80 -5.10 -6.17 9.89
CA GLY A 80 -3.96 -5.68 10.69
C GLY A 80 -4.23 -4.34 11.39
N LEU A 81 -5.09 -3.50 10.81
CA LEU A 81 -5.51 -2.24 11.41
C LEU A 81 -6.57 -2.42 12.50
N MET A 82 -7.40 -3.46 12.42
CA MET A 82 -8.45 -3.77 13.40
C MET A 82 -7.92 -4.57 14.60
N ALA A 83 -6.81 -5.29 14.44
CA ALA A 83 -6.22 -6.15 15.48
C ALA A 83 -5.33 -5.40 16.49
N LYS A 84 -5.39 -4.06 16.53
CA LYS A 84 -4.48 -3.19 17.29
C LYS A 84 -5.23 -1.98 17.83
#